data_AF-A0A812QHH9-F1
#
_entry.id   AF-A0A812QHH9-F1
#
_cell.length_a   1.000
_cell.length_b   1.000
_cell.length_c   1.000
_cell.angle_alpha   90.00
_cell.angle_beta   90.00
_cell.angle_gamma   90.00
#
_symmetry.space_group_name_H-M   'P 1'
#
loop_
_entity.id
_entity.type
_entity.pdbx_description
1 polymer ?
#
loop_
_entity_poly.entity_id
_entity_poly.type
_entity_poly.pdbx_seq_one_letter_code
_entity_poly.pdbx_strand_id
1 'polypeptide(L)'
;TSNFTASNGMLVGGTCELCVGDCRECLTNKECTVCENKMLLRNGTCEAKCPDGFWEKTGKNGVNGTCEHCSIGTKKCTAPQKAALISSLIDLGDGAAEPQAVECDPGVELKNGECVNPCPSGKYKDPES
;
A
#
# COMPACT_ATOMS: atom_id res chain seq x y z
N THR A 1 -25.11 18.17 -26.77
CA THR A 1 -25.34 16.89 -26.07
C THR A 1 -24.04 16.48 -25.43
N SER A 2 -23.85 16.86 -24.16
CA SER A 2 -22.62 16.51 -23.44
C SER A 2 -22.63 15.01 -23.20
N ASN A 3 -21.75 14.32 -23.91
CA ASN A 3 -21.59 12.87 -23.86
C ASN A 3 -20.83 12.53 -22.58
N PHE A 4 -21.52 12.59 -21.45
CA PHE A 4 -20.99 12.07 -20.20
C PHE A 4 -21.13 10.55 -20.26
N THR A 5 -20.10 9.87 -20.74
CA THR A 5 -19.88 8.46 -20.38
C THR A 5 -19.94 8.38 -18.86
N ALA A 6 -20.81 7.53 -18.31
CA ALA A 6 -21.08 7.44 -16.88
C ALA A 6 -19.79 7.37 -16.04
N SER A 7 -19.33 8.52 -15.57
CA SER A 7 -18.30 8.65 -14.54
C SER A 7 -19.02 8.60 -13.21
N ASN A 8 -18.68 7.62 -12.37
CA ASN A 8 -19.32 7.34 -11.09
C ASN A 8 -19.00 8.46 -10.07
N GLY A 9 -19.70 9.59 -10.20
CA GLY A 9 -19.57 10.78 -9.36
C GLY A 9 -20.46 10.78 -8.11
N MET A 10 -20.31 11.79 -7.25
CA MET A 10 -21.13 11.98 -6.04
C MET A 10 -22.35 12.87 -6.33
N LEU A 11 -23.47 12.62 -5.63
CA LEU A 11 -24.64 13.52 -5.61
C LEU A 11 -24.48 14.66 -4.59
N VAL A 12 -24.45 15.90 -5.07
CA VAL A 12 -24.40 17.13 -4.25
C VAL A 12 -25.61 17.99 -4.59
N GLY A 13 -26.46 18.27 -3.61
CA GLY A 13 -27.66 19.11 -3.81
C GLY A 13 -28.62 18.59 -4.91
N GLY A 14 -28.65 17.27 -5.14
CA GLY A 14 -29.46 16.64 -6.19
C GLY A 14 -28.83 16.63 -7.59
N THR A 15 -27.58 17.08 -7.73
CA THR A 15 -26.83 17.07 -8.99
C THR A 15 -25.63 16.13 -8.87
N CYS A 16 -25.29 15.39 -9.93
CA CYS A 16 -24.07 14.61 -9.96
C CYS A 16 -22.87 15.51 -10.27
N GLU A 17 -21.86 15.50 -9.40
CA GLU A 17 -20.58 16.17 -9.63
C GLU A 17 -19.49 15.15 -10.01
N LEU A 18 -18.53 15.61 -10.82
CA LEU A 18 -17.39 14.80 -11.24
C LEU A 18 -16.43 14.56 -10.05
N CYS A 19 -15.83 13.36 -10.01
CA CYS A 19 -14.72 13.08 -9.11
C CYS A 19 -13.49 13.92 -9.46
N VAL A 20 -12.63 14.19 -8.48
CA VAL A 20 -11.42 14.98 -8.68
C VAL A 20 -10.28 14.12 -9.25
N GLY A 21 -9.50 14.69 -10.16
CA GLY A 21 -8.27 14.09 -10.68
C GLY A 21 -8.50 12.74 -11.38
N ASP A 22 -7.57 11.80 -11.19
CA ASP A 22 -7.58 10.46 -11.79
C ASP A 22 -8.46 9.44 -11.02
N CYS A 23 -9.59 9.92 -10.47
CA CYS A 23 -10.50 9.11 -9.68
C CYS A 23 -11.70 8.64 -10.49
N ARG A 24 -11.89 7.32 -10.59
CA ARG A 24 -12.99 6.68 -11.33
C ARG A 24 -14.29 6.69 -10.52
N GLU A 25 -14.19 6.39 -9.23
CA GLU A 25 -15.31 6.30 -8.30
C GLU A 25 -14.92 7.01 -7.01
N CYS A 26 -15.79 7.89 -6.51
CA CYS A 26 -15.53 8.68 -5.31
C CYS A 26 -16.74 8.71 -4.38
N LEU A 27 -16.47 8.72 -3.07
CA LEU A 27 -17.48 8.96 -2.05
C LEU A 27 -17.80 10.45 -1.95
N THR A 28 -16.77 11.29 -2.07
CA THR A 28 -16.88 12.75 -2.16
C THR A 28 -15.93 13.30 -3.21
N ASN A 29 -16.06 14.58 -3.60
CA ASN A 29 -15.12 15.21 -4.51
C ASN A 29 -13.67 15.29 -3.99
N LYS A 30 -13.38 14.82 -2.76
CA LYS A 30 -12.05 14.72 -2.17
C LYS A 30 -11.68 13.31 -1.73
N GLU A 31 -12.60 12.37 -1.81
CA GLU A 31 -12.42 11.01 -1.29
C GLU A 31 -12.71 9.99 -2.39
N CYS A 32 -11.65 9.52 -3.00
CA CYS A 32 -11.67 8.49 -4.02
C CYS A 32 -11.81 7.09 -3.40
N THR A 33 -12.58 6.23 -4.04
CA THR A 33 -12.71 4.81 -3.67
C THR A 33 -12.14 3.90 -4.75
N VAL A 34 -12.07 4.37 -6.00
CA VAL A 34 -11.46 3.62 -7.11
C VAL A 34 -10.69 4.53 -8.05
N CYS A 35 -9.43 4.18 -8.29
CA CYS A 35 -8.54 4.95 -9.16
C CYS A 35 -8.60 4.53 -10.64
N GLU A 36 -8.35 5.48 -11.53
CA GLU A 36 -8.13 5.22 -12.96
C GLU A 36 -6.68 4.78 -13.24
N ASN A 37 -6.43 4.36 -14.50
CA ASN A 37 -5.09 4.17 -15.05
C ASN A 37 -4.13 3.28 -14.24
N LYS A 38 -4.68 2.33 -13.47
CA LYS A 38 -3.93 1.43 -12.55
C LYS A 38 -3.19 2.17 -11.43
N MET A 39 -3.59 3.39 -11.09
CA MET A 39 -3.05 4.11 -9.95
C MET A 39 -3.41 3.42 -8.63
N LEU A 40 -2.71 3.80 -7.57
CA LEU A 40 -2.76 3.16 -6.27
C LEU A 40 -3.60 4.01 -5.32
N LEU A 41 -4.60 3.41 -4.69
CA LEU A 41 -5.42 4.09 -3.71
C LEU A 41 -4.73 4.09 -2.34
N ARG A 42 -4.65 5.29 -1.75
CA ARG A 42 -4.18 5.50 -0.38
C ARG A 42 -4.96 6.63 0.25
N ASN A 43 -5.62 6.37 1.38
CA ASN A 43 -6.38 7.38 2.15
C ASN A 43 -7.29 8.27 1.29
N GLY A 44 -8.06 7.67 0.38
CA GLY A 44 -8.97 8.41 -0.49
C GLY A 44 -8.31 9.15 -1.66
N THR A 45 -7.02 8.96 -1.91
CA THR A 45 -6.28 9.62 -3.00
C THR A 45 -5.64 8.59 -3.92
N CYS A 46 -5.57 8.91 -5.21
CA CYS A 46 -4.90 8.10 -6.21
C CYS A 46 -3.48 8.59 -6.43
N GLU A 47 -2.51 7.70 -6.25
CA GLU A 47 -1.09 7.98 -6.37
C GLU A 47 -0.45 7.09 -7.44
N ALA A 48 0.52 7.62 -8.18
CA ALA A 48 1.21 6.86 -9.23
C ALA A 48 2.18 5.81 -8.65
N LYS A 49 2.66 6.03 -7.42
CA LYS A 49 3.60 5.17 -6.71
C LYS A 49 3.38 5.31 -5.20
N CYS A 50 3.57 4.23 -4.45
CA CYS A 50 3.54 4.30 -3.00
C CYS A 50 4.77 5.04 -2.42
N PRO A 51 4.58 5.86 -1.37
CA PRO A 51 5.68 6.50 -0.65
C PRO A 51 6.50 5.48 0.16
N ASP A 52 7.63 5.92 0.70
CA ASP A 52 8.43 5.14 1.65
C ASP A 52 7.56 4.68 2.85
N GLY A 53 7.85 3.48 3.36
CA GLY A 53 7.05 2.79 4.37
C GLY A 53 5.83 2.05 3.81
N PHE A 54 5.64 2.04 2.50
CA PHE A 54 4.56 1.31 1.83
C PHE A 54 5.06 0.51 0.62
N TRP A 55 4.30 -0.51 0.24
CA TRP A 55 4.50 -1.29 -0.98
C TRP A 55 3.22 -1.36 -1.81
N GLU A 56 3.40 -1.61 -3.10
CA GLU A 56 2.29 -1.67 -4.06
C GLU A 56 1.61 -3.04 -4.02
N LYS A 57 0.36 -3.06 -3.56
CA LYS A 57 -0.50 -4.23 -3.65
C LYS A 57 -1.33 -4.14 -4.91
N THR A 58 -1.05 -5.04 -5.85
CA THR A 58 -1.81 -5.13 -7.10
C THR A 58 -3.27 -5.43 -6.83
N GLY A 59 -4.15 -4.61 -7.41
CA GLY A 59 -5.59 -4.85 -7.42
C GLY A 59 -5.96 -6.11 -8.23
N LYS A 60 -7.10 -6.71 -7.93
CA LYS A 60 -7.63 -7.88 -8.66
C LYS A 60 -9.00 -7.54 -9.25
N ASN A 61 -9.42 -8.22 -10.31
CA ASN A 61 -10.80 -8.10 -10.84
C ASN A 61 -11.27 -6.66 -11.12
N GLY A 62 -10.38 -5.79 -11.63
CA GLY A 62 -10.75 -4.44 -12.07
C GLY A 62 -10.87 -3.39 -10.96
N VAL A 63 -10.56 -3.73 -9.70
CA VAL A 63 -10.20 -2.71 -8.69
C VAL A 63 -8.75 -2.28 -8.85
N ASN A 64 -8.50 -1.02 -8.52
CA ASN A 64 -7.17 -0.42 -8.46
C ASN A 64 -6.26 -1.13 -7.45
N GLY A 65 -4.95 -0.94 -7.58
CA GLY A 65 -4.02 -1.34 -6.52
C GLY A 65 -4.14 -0.43 -5.30
N THR A 66 -3.55 -0.86 -4.19
CA THR A 66 -3.50 -0.09 -2.94
C THR A 66 -2.08 0.02 -2.44
N CYS A 67 -1.81 1.05 -1.64
CA CYS A 67 -0.58 1.13 -0.86
C CYS A 67 -0.78 0.49 0.50
N GLU A 68 -0.06 -0.60 0.75
CA GLU A 68 -0.07 -1.30 2.04
C GLU A 68 1.20 -0.98 2.81
N HIS A 69 1.10 -0.91 4.13
CA HIS A 69 2.24 -0.57 4.99
C HIS A 69 3.31 -1.68 5.00
N CYS A 70 4.57 -1.26 5.08
CA CYS A 70 5.69 -2.10 5.49
C CYS A 70 5.64 -2.40 7.00
N SER A 71 6.40 -3.40 7.44
CA SER A 71 6.65 -3.64 8.86
C SER A 71 7.38 -2.45 9.51
N ILE A 72 7.19 -2.26 10.81
CA ILE A 72 7.80 -1.15 11.57
C ILE A 72 9.33 -1.18 11.42
N GLY A 73 9.96 0.00 11.36
CA GLY A 73 11.42 0.12 11.20
C GLY A 73 11.91 -0.08 9.76
N THR A 74 10.99 -0.16 8.80
CA THR A 74 11.28 -0.37 7.38
C THR A 74 11.03 0.90 6.57
N LYS A 75 12.06 1.39 5.88
CA LYS A 75 11.94 2.49 4.91
C LYS A 75 11.35 2.04 3.59
N LYS A 76 11.80 0.91 3.06
CA LYS A 76 11.30 0.35 1.80
C LYS A 76 11.11 -1.14 1.92
N CYS A 77 10.02 -1.63 1.36
CA CYS A 77 9.73 -3.05 1.30
C CYS A 77 9.12 -3.44 -0.06
N THR A 78 9.14 -4.73 -0.33
CA THR A 78 8.50 -5.34 -1.51
C THR A 78 7.31 -6.19 -1.10
N ALA A 79 6.43 -6.44 -2.07
CA ALA A 79 5.28 -7.31 -1.88
C ALA A 79 5.69 -8.66 -1.26
N PRO A 80 4.87 -9.22 -0.35
CA PRO A 80 5.14 -10.50 0.26
C PRO A 80 5.33 -11.57 -0.80
N GLN A 81 6.46 -12.26 -0.76
CA GLN A 81 6.65 -13.45 -1.56
C GLN A 81 5.85 -14.56 -0.91
N LYS A 82 4.77 -15.00 -1.55
CA LYS A 82 4.14 -16.25 -1.14
C LYS A 82 5.19 -17.33 -1.30
N ALA A 83 5.62 -17.95 -0.21
CA ALA A 83 6.58 -19.07 -0.27
C ALA A 83 6.01 -20.12 -1.24
N ALA A 84 6.64 -20.27 -2.40
CA ALA A 84 6.22 -21.20 -3.46
C ALA A 84 6.57 -22.66 -3.13
N LEU A 85 6.76 -22.97 -1.85
CA LEU A 85 7.23 -24.24 -1.30
C LEU A 85 6.38 -24.35 -0.03
N ILE A 86 5.41 -25.25 0.13
CA ILE A 86 5.44 -26.70 -0.03
C ILE A 86 3.98 -27.18 0.09
N SER A 87 3.52 -28.01 -0.84
CA SER A 87 2.15 -28.55 -0.88
C SER A 87 1.84 -29.58 0.23
N SER A 88 2.52 -29.56 1.39
CA SER A 88 2.39 -30.62 2.40
C SER A 88 2.64 -30.23 3.86
N LEU A 89 2.71 -28.95 4.23
CA LEU A 89 2.64 -28.57 5.65
C LEU A 89 1.31 -27.89 5.96
N ILE A 90 0.53 -28.55 6.80
CA ILE A 90 -0.55 -27.94 7.57
C ILE A 90 0.16 -27.07 8.60
N ASP A 91 0.49 -25.84 8.23
CA ASP A 91 0.81 -24.83 9.23
C ASP A 91 -0.50 -24.33 9.81
N LEU A 92 -0.82 -24.80 11.02
CA LEU A 92 -1.71 -24.10 11.96
C LEU A 92 -1.00 -22.82 12.43
N GLY A 93 -0.78 -21.90 11.50
CA GLY A 93 -0.22 -20.59 11.77
C GLY A 93 -0.90 -19.59 10.85
N ASP A 94 -1.42 -18.53 11.44
CA ASP A 94 -1.88 -17.30 10.79
C ASP A 94 -0.74 -16.54 10.07
N GLY A 95 0.17 -17.27 9.39
CA GLY A 95 1.30 -16.74 8.65
C GLY A 95 0.84 -16.07 7.38
N ALA A 96 0.24 -14.89 7.51
CA ALA A 96 0.14 -13.96 6.40
C ALA A 96 1.55 -13.74 5.87
N ALA A 97 1.75 -13.90 4.56
CA ALA A 97 3.04 -13.56 3.96
C ALA A 97 3.32 -12.08 4.27
N GLU A 98 4.44 -11.82 4.95
CA GLU A 98 4.86 -10.47 5.34
C GLU A 98 5.65 -9.79 4.22
N PRO A 99 5.56 -8.45 4.09
CA PRO A 99 6.36 -7.71 3.12
C PRO A 99 7.84 -7.82 3.47
N GLN A 100 8.69 -8.02 2.47
CA GLN A 100 10.14 -8.12 2.68
C GLN A 100 10.77 -6.73 2.66
N ALA A 101 11.46 -6.37 3.74
CA ALA A 101 12.25 -5.16 3.81
C ALA A 101 13.43 -5.21 2.83
N VAL A 102 13.67 -4.10 2.16
CA VAL A 102 14.84 -3.87 1.30
C VAL A 102 15.67 -2.67 1.76
N GLU A 103 15.09 -1.80 2.58
CA GLU A 103 15.78 -0.68 3.23
C GLU A 103 15.17 -0.46 4.62
N CYS A 104 16.00 -0.38 5.65
CA CYS A 104 15.58 -0.15 7.03
C CYS A 104 15.74 1.32 7.44
N ASP A 105 15.04 1.71 8.49
CA ASP A 105 15.28 2.99 9.16
C ASP A 105 16.70 3.06 9.75
N PRO A 106 17.26 4.28 9.94
CA PRO A 106 18.59 4.43 10.51
C PRO A 106 18.71 3.76 11.87
N GLY A 107 19.83 3.08 12.11
CA GLY A 107 20.10 2.36 13.35
C GLY A 107 19.49 0.95 13.44
N VAL A 108 18.73 0.51 12.44
CA VAL A 108 18.17 -0.84 12.32
C VAL A 108 18.95 -1.64 11.27
N GLU A 109 19.09 -2.95 11.46
CA GLU A 109 19.85 -3.81 10.55
C GLU A 109 18.92 -4.72 9.73
N LEU A 110 19.16 -4.79 8.42
CA LEU A 110 18.43 -5.70 7.53
C LEU A 110 18.98 -7.13 7.68
N LYS A 111 18.14 -8.06 8.14
CA LYS A 111 18.46 -9.49 8.22
C LYS A 111 17.33 -10.31 7.60
N ASN A 112 17.65 -11.10 6.58
CA ASN A 112 16.71 -12.01 5.91
C ASN A 112 15.39 -11.36 5.45
N GLY A 113 15.42 -10.10 5.03
CA GLY A 113 14.22 -9.36 4.62
C GLY A 113 13.42 -8.76 5.78
N GLU A 114 13.97 -8.72 6.98
CA GLU A 114 13.38 -8.12 8.18
C GLU A 114 14.32 -7.04 8.74
N CYS A 115 13.76 -5.96 9.26
CA CYS A 115 14.51 -4.89 9.92
C CYS A 115 14.53 -5.16 11.43
N VAL A 116 15.68 -5.57 11.94
CA VAL A 116 15.86 -5.91 13.36
C VAL A 116 16.70 -4.87 14.09
N ASN A 117 16.30 -4.50 15.30
CA ASN A 117 17.12 -3.65 16.15
C ASN A 117 18.33 -4.47 16.64
N PRO A 118 19.58 -4.11 16.25
CA PRO A 118 20.76 -4.84 16.69
C PRO A 118 21.10 -4.57 18.17
N CYS A 119 20.53 -3.52 18.75
CA CYS A 119 20.83 -3.09 20.11
C CYS A 119 19.90 -3.76 21.12
N PRO A 120 20.40 -4.09 22.33
CA PRO A 120 19.56 -4.51 23.44
C PRO A 120 18.47 -3.49 23.78
N SER A 121 17.40 -3.95 24.41
CA SER A 121 16.31 -3.08 24.85
C SER A 121 16.81 -1.87 25.63
N GLY A 122 16.30 -0.68 25.28
CA GLY A 122 16.70 0.60 25.88
C GLY A 122 17.97 1.21 25.29
N LYS A 123 18.55 0.63 24.24
CA LYS A 123 19.69 1.19 23.50
C LYS A 123 19.32 1.39 22.02
N TYR A 124 19.99 2.35 21.39
CA TYR A 124 19.89 2.61 19.95
C TYR A 124 21.29 2.74 19.35
N LYS A 125 21.40 2.46 18.05
CA LYS A 125 22.63 2.66 17.28
C LYS A 125 22.61 4.09 16.75
N ASP A 126 23.62 4.89 17.13
CA ASP A 126 23.79 6.24 16.60
C ASP A 126 24.14 6.15 15.11
N PRO A 127 23.35 6.77 14.20
CA PRO A 127 23.63 6.74 12.78
C PRO A 127 24.93 7.47 12.36
N GLU A 128 25.54 8.27 13.23
CA GLU A 128 26.77 9.02 12.95
C GLU A 128 28.06 8.39 13.53
N SER A 129 27.97 7.22 14.18
CA SER A 129 29.10 6.55 14.87
C SER A 129 29.79 5.43 14.10
#